data_AF-A0A451GEC5-F1
#
_entry.id   AF-A0A451GEC5-F1
#
_cell.length_a   1.000
_cell.length_b   1.000
_cell.length_c   1.000
_cell.angle_alpha   90.00
_cell.angle_beta   90.00
_cell.angle_gamma   90.00
#
_symmetry.space_group_name_H-M   'P 1'
#
loop_
_entity.id
_entity.type
_entity.pdbx_description
1 polymer ?
#
loop_
_entity_poly.entity_id
_entity_poly.type
_entity_poly.pdbx_seq_one_letter_code
_entity_poly.pdbx_strand_id
1 'polypeptide(L)'
;MSEGSYFSRNFLNKQVLVSALFTAYKNLLWPLVGIGLPIVIFGVKGTGIEKATFFVAISIGLFIPYFCLCFTMHKLSLKTKDDEKKFYALSPKERGKVIGDGLLGWW
;
A
#
# COMPACT_ATOMS: atom_id res chain seq x y z
N MET A 1 -24.78 -7.31 -17.19
CA MET A 1 -23.71 -6.32 -16.94
C MET A 1 -22.49 -7.08 -16.46
N SER A 2 -21.40 -7.10 -17.22
CA SER A 2 -20.14 -7.70 -16.77
C SER A 2 -19.73 -6.98 -15.47
N GLU A 3 -19.76 -7.69 -14.35
CA GLU A 3 -19.20 -7.20 -13.10
C GLU A 3 -17.71 -6.95 -13.36
N GLY A 4 -17.36 -5.70 -13.61
CA GLY A 4 -15.96 -5.33 -13.82
C GLY A 4 -15.14 -5.89 -12.67
N SER A 5 -14.05 -6.59 -13.01
CA SER A 5 -13.12 -7.21 -12.06
C SER A 5 -12.85 -6.27 -10.88
N TYR A 6 -12.72 -6.81 -9.66
CA TYR A 6 -12.37 -6.06 -8.45
C TYR A 6 -11.26 -5.01 -8.71
N PHE A 7 -10.26 -5.40 -9.49
CA PHE A 7 -9.18 -4.50 -9.91
C PHE A 7 -9.68 -3.38 -10.81
N SER A 8 -10.51 -3.65 -11.81
CA SER A 8 -11.10 -2.60 -12.66
C SER A 8 -11.94 -1.60 -11.87
N ARG A 9 -12.66 -2.04 -10.83
CA ARG A 9 -13.51 -1.15 -10.01
C ARG A 9 -12.74 -0.30 -9.01
N ASN A 10 -11.60 -0.80 -8.52
CA ASN A 10 -10.84 -0.16 -7.44
C ASN A 10 -9.47 0.35 -7.90
N PHE A 11 -8.68 -0.45 -8.59
CA PHE A 11 -7.34 -0.07 -9.07
C PHE A 11 -7.40 1.00 -10.17
N LEU A 12 -8.35 0.92 -11.10
CA LEU A 12 -8.51 1.94 -12.15
C LEU A 12 -9.23 3.20 -11.67
N ASN A 13 -9.86 3.17 -10.49
CA ASN A 13 -10.48 4.35 -9.91
C ASN A 13 -9.39 5.22 -9.24
N LYS A 14 -9.08 6.37 -9.85
CA LYS A 14 -8.02 7.27 -9.37
C LYS A 14 -8.17 7.68 -7.91
N GLN A 15 -9.40 7.92 -7.42
CA GLN A 15 -9.60 8.32 -6.02
C GLN A 15 -9.31 7.17 -5.05
N VAL A 16 -9.76 5.95 -5.40
CA VAL A 16 -9.47 4.74 -4.63
C VAL A 16 -7.98 4.46 -4.63
N LEU A 17 -7.34 4.48 -5.81
CA LEU A 17 -5.92 4.22 -5.99
C LEU A 17 -5.05 5.19 -5.19
N VAL A 18 -5.29 6.50 -5.31
CA VAL A 18 -4.54 7.52 -4.58
C VAL A 18 -4.70 7.36 -3.08
N SER A 19 -5.93 7.14 -2.60
CA SER A 19 -6.19 6.93 -1.17
C SER A 19 -5.50 5.66 -0.64
N ALA A 20 -5.53 4.57 -1.41
CA ALA A 20 -4.83 3.34 -1.08
C ALA A 20 -3.32 3.52 -1.04
N LEU A 21 -2.74 4.20 -2.05
CA LEU A 21 -1.31 4.51 -2.11
C LEU A 21 -0.86 5.31 -0.89
N PHE A 22 -1.57 6.40 -0.56
CA PHE A 22 -1.23 7.24 0.59
C PHE A 22 -1.33 6.47 1.91
N THR A 23 -2.36 5.65 2.06
CA THR A 23 -2.58 4.88 3.29
C THR A 23 -1.50 3.81 3.45
N ALA A 24 -1.27 3.01 2.41
CA ALA A 24 -0.21 2.00 2.39
C ALA A 24 1.18 2.62 2.63
N TYR A 25 1.47 3.77 2.02
CA TYR A 25 2.75 4.45 2.18
C TYR A 25 2.95 4.91 3.62
N LYS A 26 1.92 5.48 4.27
CA LYS A 26 2.00 5.86 5.68
C LYS A 26 2.28 4.68 6.59
N ASN A 27 1.66 3.53 6.33
CA ASN A 27 1.87 2.31 7.11
C ASN A 27 3.32 1.79 6.95
N LEU A 28 3.89 1.92 5.76
CA LEU A 28 5.29 1.54 5.49
C LEU A 28 6.31 2.60 5.90
N LEU A 29 5.89 3.86 6.08
CA LEU A 29 6.80 4.97 6.39
C LEU A 29 7.49 4.77 7.74
N TRP A 30 6.76 4.27 8.74
CA TRP A 30 7.33 4.00 10.06
C TRP A 30 8.52 3.02 10.02
N PRO A 31 8.40 1.79 9.46
CA PRO A 31 9.55 0.89 9.38
C PRO A 31 10.66 1.43 8.45
N LEU A 32 10.32 2.13 7.36
CA LEU A 32 11.31 2.72 6.47
C LEU A 32 12.15 3.80 7.17
N VAL A 33 11.53 4.69 7.92
CA VAL A 33 12.25 5.79 8.61
C VAL A 33 12.86 5.31 9.93
N GLY A 34 12.13 4.50 10.70
CA GLY A 34 12.58 4.00 12.00
C GLY A 34 13.74 3.01 11.92
N ILE A 35 13.77 2.17 10.88
CA ILE A 35 14.79 1.11 10.71
C ILE A 35 15.63 1.36 9.47
N GLY A 36 14.99 1.60 8.33
CA GLY A 36 15.67 1.75 7.04
C GLY A 36 16.63 2.94 7.01
N LEU A 37 16.21 4.11 7.51
CA LEU A 37 17.02 5.32 7.45
C LEU A 37 18.31 5.22 8.29
N PRO A 38 18.30 4.75 9.55
CA PRO A 38 19.52 4.47 10.30
C PRO A 38 20.47 3.50 9.59
N ILE A 39 19.95 2.41 9.01
CA ILE A 39 20.77 1.44 8.26
C ILE A 39 21.52 2.12 7.11
N VAL A 40 20.85 3.03 6.39
CA VAL A 40 21.49 3.75 5.28
C VAL A 40 22.49 4.80 5.78
N ILE A 41 22.15 5.55 6.83
CA ILE A 41 23.03 6.59 7.37
C ILE A 41 24.31 5.99 7.93
N PHE A 42 24.23 4.92 8.73
CA PHE A 42 25.36 4.35 9.46
C PHE A 42 26.00 3.14 8.78
N GLY A 43 25.24 2.35 8.03
CA GLY A 43 25.70 1.08 7.45
C GLY A 43 26.21 1.17 6.01
N VAL A 44 25.73 2.15 5.23
CA VAL A 44 26.15 2.31 3.82
C VAL A 44 27.32 3.29 3.76
N LYS A 45 28.39 2.91 3.07
CA LYS A 45 29.51 3.81 2.72
C LYS A 45 29.17 4.54 1.43
N GLY A 46 29.49 5.83 1.36
CA GLY A 46 29.21 6.67 0.21
C GLY A 46 28.89 8.10 0.60
N THR A 47 28.77 8.96 -0.40
CA THR A 47 28.31 10.34 -0.29
C THR A 47 26.84 10.41 0.14
N GLY A 48 26.39 11.58 0.60
CA GLY A 48 24.99 11.79 0.97
C GLY A 48 24.02 11.51 -0.17
N ILE A 49 24.42 11.78 -1.42
CA ILE A 49 23.60 11.52 -2.62
C ILE A 49 23.46 10.03 -2.86
N GLU A 50 24.54 9.25 -2.78
CA GLU A 50 24.49 7.79 -2.97
C GLU A 50 23.62 7.13 -1.91
N LYS A 51 23.74 7.57 -0.65
CA LYS A 51 22.87 7.13 0.45
C LYS A 51 21.40 7.45 0.20
N ALA A 52 21.10 8.67 -0.22
CA ALA A 52 19.73 9.08 -0.53
C ALA A 52 19.14 8.24 -1.68
N THR A 53 19.89 8.06 -2.77
CA THR A 53 19.48 7.21 -3.90
C THR A 53 19.24 5.77 -3.47
N PHE A 54 20.13 5.20 -2.66
CA PHE A 54 19.97 3.84 -2.13
C PHE A 54 18.72 3.70 -1.25
N PHE A 55 18.47 4.67 -0.36
CA PHE A 55 17.26 4.68 0.47
C PHE A 55 15.98 4.76 -0.36
N VAL A 56 15.94 5.61 -1.39
CA VAL A 56 14.80 5.72 -2.30
C VAL A 56 14.59 4.41 -3.08
N ALA A 57 15.66 3.82 -3.60
CA ALA A 57 15.59 2.56 -4.35
C ALA A 57 15.01 1.42 -3.50
N ILE A 58 15.49 1.26 -2.26
CA ILE A 58 14.95 0.25 -1.34
C ILE A 58 13.50 0.58 -0.94
N SER A 59 13.20 1.85 -0.65
CA SER A 59 11.85 2.27 -0.27
C SER A 59 10.84 1.94 -1.37
N ILE A 60 11.16 2.22 -2.63
CA ILE A 60 10.32 1.86 -3.78
C ILE A 60 10.25 0.34 -3.93
N GLY A 61 11.40 -0.34 -3.82
CA GLY A 61 11.50 -1.81 -3.94
C GLY A 61 10.68 -2.57 -2.90
N LEU A 62 10.51 -2.02 -1.70
CA LEU A 62 9.66 -2.58 -0.64
C LEU A 62 8.20 -2.11 -0.78
N PHE A 63 7.98 -0.87 -1.20
CA PHE A 63 6.65 -0.29 -1.29
C PHE A 63 5.78 -0.94 -2.36
N ILE A 64 6.31 -1.17 -3.56
CA ILE A 64 5.55 -1.78 -4.67
C ILE A 64 4.99 -3.16 -4.28
N PRO A 65 5.79 -4.14 -3.81
CA PRO A 65 5.25 -5.44 -3.42
C PRO A 65 4.30 -5.34 -2.22
N TYR A 66 4.60 -4.49 -1.23
CA TYR A 66 3.70 -4.24 -0.10
C TYR A 66 2.32 -3.74 -0.58
N PHE A 67 2.30 -2.77 -1.48
CA PHE A 67 1.08 -2.22 -2.04
C PHE A 67 0.27 -3.25 -2.85
N CYS A 68 0.96 -4.07 -3.67
CA CYS A 68 0.33 -5.19 -4.39
C CYS A 68 -0.28 -6.21 -3.43
N LEU A 69 0.40 -6.51 -2.31
CA LEU A 69 -0.10 -7.41 -1.28
C LEU A 69 -1.32 -6.83 -0.56
N CYS A 70 -1.34 -5.53 -0.23
CA CYS A 70 -2.54 -4.87 0.31
C CYS A 70 -3.78 -5.10 -0.57
N PHE A 71 -3.65 -4.91 -1.88
CA PHE A 71 -4.75 -5.17 -2.82
C PHE A 71 -5.17 -6.64 -2.87
N THR A 72 -4.19 -7.55 -2.88
CA THR A 72 -4.44 -8.98 -2.99
C THR A 72 -5.08 -9.53 -1.72
N MET A 73 -4.55 -9.18 -0.55
CA MET A 73 -5.08 -9.61 0.75
C MET A 73 -6.46 -9.02 1.02
N HIS A 74 -6.68 -7.75 0.69
CA HIS A 74 -8.03 -7.18 0.80
C HIS A 74 -9.03 -7.91 -0.11
N LYS A 75 -8.65 -8.21 -1.36
CA LYS A 75 -9.52 -9.02 -2.23
C LYS A 75 -9.84 -10.38 -1.61
N LEU A 76 -8.86 -11.04 -0.97
CA LEU A 76 -9.04 -12.32 -0.30
C LEU A 76 -9.86 -12.23 1.01
N SER A 77 -9.91 -11.06 1.65
CA SER A 77 -10.69 -10.84 2.86
C SER A 77 -12.19 -10.68 2.58
N LEU A 78 -12.56 -10.26 1.36
CA LEU A 78 -13.95 -10.19 0.88
C LEU A 78 -14.50 -11.59 0.56
N LYS A 79 -14.81 -12.38 1.59
CA LYS A 79 -15.27 -13.77 1.44
C LYS A 79 -16.77 -13.89 1.23
N THR A 80 -17.55 -12.94 1.73
CA THR A 80 -19.02 -12.98 1.64
C THR A 80 -19.56 -11.85 0.77
N LYS A 81 -20.74 -12.09 0.19
CA LYS A 81 -21.49 -11.05 -0.55
C LYS A 81 -21.88 -9.87 0.33
N ASP A 82 -21.99 -10.06 1.64
CA ASP A 82 -22.28 -8.99 2.59
C ASP A 82 -21.05 -8.09 2.80
N ASP A 83 -19.85 -8.68 2.89
CA ASP A 83 -18.59 -7.93 2.98
C ASP A 83 -18.36 -7.08 1.72
N GLU A 84 -18.61 -7.64 0.54
CA GLU A 84 -18.53 -6.91 -0.72
C GLU A 84 -19.52 -5.74 -0.76
N LYS A 85 -20.78 -5.97 -0.36
CA LYS A 85 -21.80 -4.91 -0.32
C LYS A 85 -21.40 -3.78 0.63
N LYS A 86 -20.94 -4.12 1.84
CA LYS A 86 -20.45 -3.15 2.83
C LYS A 86 -19.28 -2.35 2.28
N PHE A 87 -18.32 -3.02 1.64
CA PHE A 87 -17.17 -2.36 1.03
C PHE A 87 -17.57 -1.43 -0.12
N TYR A 88 -18.43 -1.88 -1.04
CA TYR A 88 -18.85 -1.06 -2.19
C TYR A 88 -19.85 0.05 -1.81
N ALA A 89 -20.46 0.01 -0.63
CA ALA A 89 -21.24 1.11 -0.07
C ALA A 89 -20.36 2.29 0.41
N LEU A 90 -19.07 2.06 0.64
CA LEU A 90 -18.14 3.10 1.07
C LEU A 90 -17.80 4.08 -0.06
N SER A 91 -17.47 5.32 0.33
CA SER A 91 -16.94 6.31 -0.61
C SER A 91 -15.64 5.82 -1.25
N PRO A 92 -15.30 6.27 -2.49
CA PRO A 92 -14.06 5.88 -3.15
C PRO A 92 -12.80 6.10 -2.28
N LYS A 93 -12.78 7.18 -1.52
CA LYS A 93 -11.67 7.51 -0.61
C LYS A 93 -11.55 6.51 0.54
N GLU A 94 -12.66 6.15 1.18
CA GLU A 94 -12.70 5.17 2.26
C GLU A 94 -12.34 3.77 1.75
N ARG A 95 -12.83 3.37 0.58
CA ARG A 95 -12.43 2.12 -0.07
C ARG A 95 -10.92 2.04 -0.24
N GLY A 96 -10.31 3.12 -0.73
CA GLY A 96 -8.85 3.17 -0.84
C GLY A 96 -8.15 3.03 0.51
N LYS A 97 -8.66 3.67 1.57
CA LYS A 97 -8.10 3.54 2.92
C LYS A 97 -8.15 2.09 3.40
N VAL A 98 -9.31 1.44 3.30
CA VAL A 98 -9.50 0.03 3.70
C VAL A 98 -8.58 -0.90 2.90
N ILE A 99 -8.38 -0.65 1.60
CA ILE A 99 -7.42 -1.40 0.79
C ILE A 99 -5.98 -1.18 1.31
N GLY A 100 -5.58 0.07 1.55
CA GLY A 100 -4.23 0.39 2.04
C GLY A 100 -3.93 -0.16 3.44
N ASP A 101 -4.98 -0.38 4.24
CA ASP A 101 -4.94 -1.04 5.55
C ASP A 101 -5.05 -2.58 5.44
N GLY A 102 -5.07 -3.16 4.23
CA GLY A 102 -5.30 -4.60 4.03
C GLY A 102 -4.27 -5.53 4.70
N LEU A 103 -3.11 -5.00 5.09
CA LEU A 103 -2.05 -5.71 5.84
C LEU A 103 -1.90 -5.23 7.29
N LEU A 104 -2.66 -4.23 7.72
CA LEU A 104 -2.61 -3.74 9.10
C LEU A 104 -3.11 -4.84 10.06
N GLY A 105 -2.23 -5.26 10.97
CA GLY A 105 -2.51 -6.34 11.93
C GLY A 105 -2.10 -7.75 11.47
N TRP A 106 -1.38 -7.88 10.35
CA TRP A 106 -0.71 -9.13 9.93
C TRP A 106 0.70 -9.30 10.53
N TRP A 107 1.12 -8.38 11.39
CA TRP A 107 2.40 -8.35 12.09
C TRP A 107 2.21 -8.54 13.59
#